data_AF-A0A453JJF5-F1
#
_entry.id   AF-A0A453JJF5-F1
#
_cell.length_a   1.000
_cell.length_b   1.000
_cell.length_c   1.000
_cell.angle_alpha   90.00
_cell.angle_beta   90.00
_cell.angle_gamma   90.00
#
_symmetry.space_group_name_H-M   'P 1'
#
loop_
_entity.id
_entity.type
_entity.pdbx_description
1 polymer ?
#
loop_
_entity_poly.entity_id
_entity_poly.type
_entity_poly.pdbx_seq_one_letter_code
_entity_poly.pdbx_strand_id
1 'polypeptide(L)'
;AAPISPNPSSFAVEEYLVHACGLTRPQALKASTKLSHLKSPAKPNAVLAFLSGLGLSGADAAAAVAKDPQLLCAKVDKTLAPLVDGLTGLGLSRSDIARLLSLTPDHFRRRAMLSRLQYYLPLFGSFHNFLRLLKNSSRLLYLNLDKVIKPNVVFLRECGLGDCDIAQLCIHAPRLLTANPERVWAMVACAEGIGVPRGSGMFREALHAVAFQSKEKIAAKVDYLKNTFRWSDAEASVAVRKYPRLLRKSKESLKRRAGFLFSEVRLEPVYIAYRPEILSYSMEGRLRPRYYVIKFLKQNGLLDRDLSLFYAVKMTEKVFAEKLICPHKEAAPHLAEDYATACKGEVSTNFRFR
;
A
#
# COMPACT_ATOMS: atom_id res chain seq x y z
N ALA A 1 68.19 3.60 27.97
CA ALA A 1 66.83 4.13 27.77
C ALA A 1 65.91 2.96 27.44
N ALA A 2 64.94 2.66 28.31
CA ALA A 2 63.96 1.60 28.06
C ALA A 2 62.99 2.03 26.94
N PRO A 3 62.51 1.11 26.09
CA PRO A 3 61.53 1.45 25.07
C PRO A 3 60.19 1.73 25.77
N ILE A 4 59.61 2.86 25.39
CA ILE A 4 58.35 3.40 25.88
C ILE A 4 57.23 2.38 25.61
N SER A 5 56.53 2.00 26.68
CA SER A 5 55.31 1.19 26.64
C SER A 5 54.27 1.81 25.69
N PRO A 6 53.62 1.04 24.80
CA PRO A 6 52.49 1.58 24.04
C PRO A 6 51.31 1.79 25.00
N ASN A 7 50.70 2.98 24.94
CA ASN A 7 49.59 3.46 25.77
C ASN A 7 48.55 2.39 26.19
N PRO A 8 48.02 2.43 27.42
CA PRO A 8 46.92 1.59 27.82
C PRO A 8 45.60 2.05 27.16
N SER A 9 44.91 1.11 26.52
CA SER A 9 43.46 1.08 26.28
C SER A 9 42.83 2.23 25.45
N SER A 10 43.08 2.27 24.14
CA SER A 10 42.08 2.85 23.24
C SER A 10 40.82 1.98 23.28
N PHE A 11 39.64 2.56 23.56
CA PHE A 11 38.37 1.82 23.53
C PHE A 11 38.21 1.07 22.20
N ALA A 12 38.23 -0.27 22.26
CA ALA A 12 38.12 -1.14 21.10
C ALA A 12 36.67 -1.15 20.59
N VAL A 13 36.30 -0.10 19.84
CA VAL A 13 34.92 0.13 19.38
C VAL A 13 34.39 -1.07 18.59
N GLU A 14 35.20 -1.69 17.75
CA GLU A 14 34.79 -2.83 16.94
C GLU A 14 34.41 -4.05 17.80
N GLU A 15 35.30 -4.45 18.72
CA GLU A 15 35.05 -5.56 19.66
C GLU A 15 33.83 -5.26 20.54
N TYR A 16 33.69 -4.01 20.99
CA TYR A 16 32.50 -3.58 21.73
C TYR A 16 31.21 -3.75 20.91
N LEU A 17 31.20 -3.37 19.63
CA LEU A 17 30.03 -3.50 18.77
C LEU A 17 29.65 -4.97 18.55
N VAL A 18 30.62 -5.88 18.48
CA VAL A 18 30.35 -7.32 18.37
C VAL A 18 29.77 -7.85 19.67
N HIS A 19 30.46 -7.64 20.80
CA HIS A 19 30.12 -8.26 22.07
C HIS A 19 28.92 -7.63 22.78
N ALA A 20 28.86 -6.29 22.82
CA ALA A 20 27.82 -5.57 23.57
C ALA A 20 26.61 -5.20 22.71
N CYS A 21 26.81 -4.92 21.42
CA CYS A 21 25.71 -4.56 20.52
C CYS A 21 25.21 -5.74 19.67
N GLY A 22 25.89 -6.89 19.67
CA GLY A 22 25.47 -8.08 18.91
C GLY A 22 25.62 -7.94 17.40
N LEU A 23 26.50 -7.07 16.92
CA LEU A 23 26.76 -6.92 15.48
C LEU A 23 27.65 -8.05 14.96
N THR A 24 27.49 -8.40 13.68
CA THR A 24 28.47 -9.26 13.01
C THR A 24 29.78 -8.51 12.80
N ARG A 25 30.93 -9.21 12.72
CA ARG A 25 32.23 -8.56 12.49
C ARG A 25 32.23 -7.61 11.28
N PRO A 26 31.66 -7.96 10.11
CA PRO A 26 31.56 -7.03 8.98
C PRO A 26 30.74 -5.77 9.28
N GLN A 27 29.64 -5.91 10.03
CA GLN A 27 28.83 -4.75 10.45
C GLN A 27 29.59 -3.88 11.44
N ALA A 28 30.27 -4.48 12.41
CA ALA A 28 31.05 -3.79 13.43
C ALA A 28 32.21 -3.00 12.80
N LEU A 29 32.96 -3.60 11.87
CA LEU A 29 34.04 -2.93 11.13
C LEU A 29 33.54 -1.73 10.32
N LYS A 30 32.39 -1.87 9.64
CA LYS A 30 31.77 -0.74 8.94
C LYS A 30 31.32 0.36 9.91
N ALA A 31 30.74 -0.01 11.05
CA ALA A 31 30.18 0.91 12.02
C ALA A 31 31.26 1.65 12.83
N SER A 32 32.38 0.99 13.17
CA SER A 32 33.48 1.54 13.96
C SER A 32 34.10 2.77 13.29
N THR A 33 34.16 2.81 11.95
CA THR A 33 34.63 3.98 11.18
C THR A 33 33.88 5.27 11.51
N LYS A 34 32.58 5.18 11.83
CA LYS A 34 31.73 6.33 12.20
C LYS A 34 31.84 6.72 13.67
N LEU A 35 32.50 5.89 14.46
CA LEU A 35 32.57 5.93 15.92
C LEU A 35 34.01 6.02 16.45
N SER A 36 34.99 6.26 15.57
CA SER A 36 36.43 6.32 15.87
C SER A 36 36.82 7.32 16.98
N HIS A 37 35.97 8.31 17.23
CA HIS A 37 36.17 9.32 18.27
C HIS A 37 35.72 8.87 19.68
N LEU A 38 35.02 7.73 19.80
CA LEU A 38 34.57 7.24 21.10
C LEU A 38 35.74 6.70 21.91
N LYS A 39 35.85 7.15 23.17
CA LYS A 39 36.92 6.77 24.10
C LYS A 39 36.44 5.88 25.26
N SER A 40 35.14 5.64 25.36
CA SER A 40 34.53 4.92 26.49
C SER A 40 33.18 4.30 26.10
N PRO A 41 32.81 3.14 26.68
CA PRO A 41 31.50 2.51 26.46
C PRO A 41 30.37 3.15 27.26
N ALA A 42 30.64 4.07 28.20
CA ALA A 42 29.63 4.60 29.12
C ALA A 42 28.40 5.18 28.40
N LYS A 43 28.65 5.97 27.36
CA LYS A 43 27.58 6.60 26.57
C LYS A 43 26.84 5.60 25.66
N PRO A 44 27.53 4.76 24.86
CA PRO A 44 26.90 3.64 24.17
C PRO A 44 26.03 2.76 25.09
N ASN A 45 26.53 2.38 26.27
CA ASN A 45 25.79 1.57 27.24
C ASN A 45 24.52 2.26 27.73
N ALA A 46 24.59 3.56 28.04
CA ALA A 46 23.42 4.34 28.43
C ALA A 46 22.36 4.38 27.31
N VAL A 47 22.78 4.50 26.05
CA VAL A 47 21.86 4.42 24.91
C VAL A 47 21.24 3.02 24.79
N LEU A 48 22.03 1.95 24.87
CA LEU A 48 21.52 0.57 24.80
C LEU A 48 20.52 0.27 25.93
N ALA A 49 20.82 0.69 27.16
CA ALA A 49 19.92 0.57 28.29
C ALA A 49 18.61 1.33 28.06
N PHE A 50 18.69 2.55 27.50
CA PHE A 50 17.51 3.33 27.13
C PHE A 50 16.67 2.62 26.05
N LEU A 51 17.30 2.07 25.00
CA LEU A 51 16.59 1.31 23.95
C LEU A 51 15.90 0.07 24.51
N SER A 52 16.56 -0.65 25.42
CA SER A 52 15.96 -1.79 26.13
C SER A 52 14.78 -1.35 26.99
N GLY A 53 14.89 -0.22 27.70
CA GLY A 53 13.79 0.37 28.48
C GLY A 53 12.59 0.84 27.66
N LEU A 54 12.78 1.11 26.36
CA LEU A 54 11.69 1.34 25.40
C LEU A 54 11.03 0.06 24.90
N GLY A 55 11.61 -1.11 25.18
CA GLY A 55 11.10 -2.42 24.78
C GLY A 55 11.71 -2.96 23.48
N LEU A 56 12.85 -2.43 23.01
CA LEU A 56 13.55 -3.03 21.88
C LEU A 56 14.25 -4.33 22.30
N SER A 57 14.12 -5.37 21.47
CA SER A 57 14.93 -6.58 21.63
C SER A 57 16.40 -6.27 21.33
N GLY A 58 17.31 -7.10 21.87
CA GLY A 58 18.74 -6.98 21.54
C GLY A 58 19.01 -7.05 20.04
N ALA A 59 18.27 -7.90 19.31
CA ALA A 59 18.38 -8.02 17.86
C ALA A 59 17.90 -6.77 17.11
N ASP A 60 16.80 -6.16 17.54
CA ASP A 60 16.30 -4.91 16.95
C ASP A 60 17.24 -3.73 17.23
N ALA A 61 17.79 -3.67 18.44
CA ALA A 61 18.81 -2.68 18.80
C ALA A 61 20.09 -2.87 17.96
N ALA A 62 20.55 -4.10 17.78
CA ALA A 62 21.68 -4.43 16.91
C ALA A 62 21.43 -3.98 15.47
N ALA A 63 20.25 -4.26 14.92
CA ALA A 63 19.86 -3.86 13.57
C ALA A 63 19.80 -2.32 13.43
N ALA A 64 19.28 -1.62 14.43
CA ALA A 64 19.23 -0.16 14.46
C ALA A 64 20.64 0.46 14.50
N VAL A 65 21.54 -0.08 15.34
CA VAL A 65 22.94 0.35 15.43
C VAL A 65 23.71 0.05 14.14
N ALA A 66 23.51 -1.11 13.53
CA ALA A 66 24.12 -1.44 12.25
C ALA A 66 23.71 -0.46 11.13
N LYS A 67 22.45 0.01 11.16
CA LYS A 67 21.92 0.99 10.20
C LYS A 67 22.41 2.41 10.47
N ASP A 68 22.43 2.84 11.74
CA ASP A 68 22.97 4.14 12.16
C ASP A 68 23.82 4.02 13.43
N PRO A 69 25.14 3.78 13.29
CA PRO A 69 26.04 3.63 14.43
C PRO A 69 26.08 4.87 15.34
N GLN A 70 25.86 6.06 14.77
CA GLN A 70 25.83 7.32 15.51
C GLN A 70 24.66 7.44 16.50
N LEU A 71 23.70 6.50 16.46
CA LEU A 71 22.69 6.34 17.51
C LEU A 71 23.34 6.17 18.89
N LEU A 72 24.43 5.41 18.99
CA LEU A 72 25.21 5.23 20.22
C LEU A 72 25.87 6.52 20.73
N CYS A 73 25.96 7.54 19.87
CA CYS A 73 26.46 8.87 20.23
C CYS A 73 25.34 9.85 20.62
N ALA A 74 24.08 9.42 20.70
CA ALA A 74 23.00 10.28 21.15
C ALA A 74 23.14 10.62 22.65
N LYS A 75 22.59 11.76 23.07
CA LYS A 75 22.46 12.12 24.49
C LYS A 75 21.07 11.65 24.95
N VAL A 76 21.01 10.71 25.88
CA VAL A 76 19.73 10.17 26.37
C VAL A 76 18.86 11.31 26.92
N ASP A 77 19.35 12.05 27.90
CA ASP A 77 18.54 13.07 28.61
C ASP A 77 18.22 14.30 27.78
N LYS A 78 19.05 14.64 26.79
CA LYS A 78 18.92 15.88 26.00
C LYS A 78 18.32 15.70 24.61
N THR A 79 18.25 14.46 24.14
CA THR A 79 17.82 14.14 22.78
C THR A 79 16.79 13.02 22.75
N LEU A 80 17.11 11.84 23.29
CA LEU A 80 16.24 10.68 23.13
C LEU A 80 15.02 10.73 24.06
N ALA A 81 15.22 10.98 25.36
CA ALA A 81 14.14 11.05 26.33
C ALA A 81 13.13 12.16 26.00
N PRO A 82 13.54 13.43 25.74
CA PRO A 82 12.59 14.48 25.36
C PRO A 82 11.84 14.20 24.05
N LEU A 83 12.48 13.48 23.10
CA LEU A 83 11.80 13.06 21.88
C LEU A 83 10.74 12.01 22.19
N VAL A 84 11.07 11.00 22.99
CA VAL A 84 10.12 9.95 23.41
C VAL A 84 8.94 10.58 24.14
N ASP A 85 9.19 11.48 25.10
CA ASP A 85 8.14 12.18 25.83
C ASP A 85 7.23 12.97 24.88
N GLY A 86 7.83 13.69 23.92
CA GLY A 86 7.08 14.40 22.88
C GLY A 86 6.24 13.48 22.00
N LEU A 87 6.78 12.32 21.58
CA LEU A 87 6.05 11.33 20.78
C LEU A 87 4.92 10.68 21.57
N THR A 88 5.13 10.40 22.86
CA THR A 88 4.09 9.95 23.77
C THR A 88 3.00 11.01 23.94
N GLY A 89 3.36 12.29 24.00
CA GLY A 89 2.41 13.40 23.97
C GLY A 89 1.57 13.50 22.69
N LEU A 90 2.04 12.91 21.57
CA LEU A 90 1.25 12.75 20.34
C LEU A 90 0.39 11.48 20.32
N GLY A 91 0.33 10.76 21.43
CA GLY A 91 -0.47 9.53 21.58
C GLY A 91 0.22 8.26 21.10
N LEU A 92 1.53 8.26 20.84
CA LEU A 92 2.25 7.03 20.48
C LEU A 92 2.58 6.20 21.72
N SER A 93 2.29 4.91 21.65
CA SER A 93 2.70 3.94 22.68
C SER A 93 4.22 3.71 22.65
N ARG A 94 4.79 3.15 23.74
CA ARG A 94 6.20 2.73 23.74
C ARG A 94 6.53 1.77 22.61
N SER A 95 5.63 0.82 22.31
CA SER A 95 5.78 -0.12 21.20
C SER A 95 5.80 0.58 19.83
N ASP A 96 4.96 1.59 19.64
CA ASP A 96 4.94 2.40 18.41
C ASP A 96 6.24 3.17 18.21
N ILE A 97 6.74 3.79 19.29
CA ILE A 97 8.01 4.51 19.29
C ILE A 97 9.17 3.56 18.99
N ALA A 98 9.19 2.37 19.60
CA ALA A 98 10.19 1.34 19.31
C ALA A 98 10.18 0.93 17.82
N ARG A 99 8.98 0.70 17.25
CA ARG A 99 8.83 0.37 15.82
C ARG A 99 9.30 1.49 14.90
N LEU A 100 9.02 2.75 15.25
CA LEU A 100 9.50 3.91 14.50
C LEU A 100 11.03 4.00 14.51
N LEU A 101 11.64 3.78 15.68
CA LEU A 101 13.09 3.78 15.88
C LEU A 101 13.75 2.69 15.04
N SER A 102 13.27 1.45 15.09
CA SER A 102 13.82 0.34 14.31
C SER A 102 13.75 0.60 12.80
N LEU A 103 12.69 1.26 12.33
CA LEU A 103 12.55 1.60 10.91
C LEU A 103 13.51 2.72 10.50
N THR A 104 13.73 3.72 11.35
CA THR A 104 14.37 4.99 10.96
C THR A 104 15.31 5.56 12.03
N PRO A 105 16.35 4.80 12.44
CA PRO A 105 17.20 5.17 13.57
C PRO A 105 17.96 6.48 13.36
N ASP A 106 18.36 6.76 12.11
CA ASP A 106 19.08 7.96 11.70
C ASP A 106 18.26 9.25 11.80
N HIS A 107 16.93 9.13 11.65
CA HIS A 107 15.99 10.24 11.84
C HIS A 107 15.55 10.34 13.29
N PHE A 108 15.40 9.19 13.96
CA PHE A 108 14.94 9.14 15.34
C PHE A 108 15.85 9.94 16.26
N ARG A 109 17.18 9.92 16.08
CA ARG A 109 18.08 10.74 16.91
C ARG A 109 18.06 12.26 16.59
N ARG A 110 17.21 12.74 15.67
CA ARG A 110 17.11 14.15 15.28
C ARG A 110 15.83 14.79 15.84
N ARG A 111 15.96 16.01 16.39
CA ARG A 111 14.81 16.76 16.95
C ARG A 111 13.69 17.03 15.94
N ALA A 112 14.03 17.16 14.66
CA ALA A 112 13.06 17.39 13.58
C ALA A 112 12.07 16.22 13.38
N MET A 113 12.31 15.04 13.97
CA MET A 113 11.39 13.91 13.92
C MET A 113 10.03 14.27 14.56
N LEU A 114 10.06 14.92 15.73
CA LEU A 114 8.84 15.26 16.47
C LEU A 114 7.94 16.19 15.66
N SER A 115 8.49 17.28 15.15
CA SER A 115 7.77 18.25 14.30
C SER A 115 7.22 17.62 13.02
N ARG A 116 7.89 16.60 12.47
CA ARG A 116 7.40 15.87 11.31
C ARG A 116 6.18 15.01 11.65
N LEU A 117 6.22 14.31 12.77
CA LEU A 117 5.11 13.48 13.21
C LEU A 117 3.90 14.31 13.64
N GLN A 118 4.11 15.49 14.23
CA GLN A 118 3.04 16.46 14.49
C GLN A 118 2.23 16.80 13.22
N TYR A 119 2.89 16.84 12.06
CA TYR A 119 2.21 17.08 10.79
C TYR A 119 1.61 15.81 10.18
N TYR A 120 2.37 14.71 10.17
CA TYR A 120 1.92 13.48 9.48
C TYR A 120 0.81 12.73 10.22
N LEU A 121 0.81 12.73 11.56
CA LEU A 121 -0.19 11.96 12.31
C LEU A 121 -1.62 12.43 12.03
N PRO A 122 -1.95 13.74 12.07
CA PRO A 122 -3.27 14.21 11.67
C PRO A 122 -3.60 13.89 10.21
N LEU A 123 -2.67 14.13 9.29
CA LEU A 123 -2.89 13.91 7.85
C LEU A 123 -3.22 12.45 7.53
N PHE A 124 -2.55 11.49 8.18
CA PHE A 124 -2.76 10.06 7.95
C PHE A 124 -3.81 9.42 8.88
N GLY A 125 -4.34 10.20 9.82
CA GLY A 125 -5.34 9.81 10.82
C GLY A 125 -4.86 8.81 11.88
N SER A 126 -3.76 8.08 11.63
CA SER A 126 -3.17 7.15 12.60
C SER A 126 -1.69 6.92 12.35
N PHE A 127 -0.97 6.57 13.42
CA PHE A 127 0.42 6.12 13.35
C PHE A 127 0.58 4.85 12.49
N HIS A 128 -0.40 3.94 12.52
CA HIS A 128 -0.36 2.73 11.70
C HIS A 128 -0.34 3.05 10.19
N ASN A 129 -1.19 3.97 9.73
CA ASN A 129 -1.21 4.41 8.32
C ASN A 129 0.09 5.11 7.94
N PHE A 130 0.61 5.97 8.83
CA PHE A 130 1.91 6.61 8.62
C PHE A 130 3.05 5.59 8.52
N LEU A 131 3.06 4.54 9.35
CA LEU A 131 4.06 3.48 9.25
C LEU A 131 3.97 2.70 7.93
N ARG A 132 2.75 2.40 7.45
CA ARG A 132 2.56 1.74 6.14
C ARG A 132 3.17 2.58 5.02
N LEU A 133 2.97 3.89 5.04
CA LEU A 133 3.57 4.83 4.11
C LEU A 133 5.10 4.85 4.23
N LEU A 134 5.63 4.92 5.45
CA LEU A 134 7.07 5.01 5.71
C LEU A 134 7.83 3.78 5.22
N LYS A 135 7.24 2.58 5.36
CA LYS A 135 7.77 1.33 4.81
C LYS A 135 7.89 1.37 3.28
N ASN A 136 6.95 2.04 2.61
CA ASN A 136 6.94 2.18 1.15
C ASN A 136 7.81 3.35 0.64
N SER A 137 8.10 4.35 1.50
CA SER A 137 8.93 5.48 1.13
C SER A 137 9.61 6.16 2.32
N SER A 138 10.84 5.75 2.62
CA SER A 138 11.67 6.40 3.64
C SER A 138 12.02 7.86 3.30
N ARG A 139 11.95 8.25 2.00
CA ARG A 139 12.27 9.60 1.50
C ARG A 139 11.45 10.70 2.17
N LEU A 140 10.26 10.39 2.65
CA LEU A 140 9.38 11.33 3.35
C LEU A 140 10.06 11.98 4.56
N LEU A 141 10.94 11.24 5.25
CA LEU A 141 11.67 11.77 6.40
C LEU A 141 12.90 12.61 6.05
N TYR A 142 13.36 12.55 4.80
CA TYR A 142 14.51 13.32 4.34
C TYR A 142 14.09 14.65 3.70
N LEU A 143 12.94 14.68 3.04
CA LEU A 143 12.50 15.85 2.30
C LEU A 143 12.03 16.98 3.21
N ASN A 144 12.18 18.21 2.74
CA ASN A 144 11.71 19.40 3.42
C ASN A 144 10.17 19.43 3.40
N LEU A 145 9.56 19.52 4.59
CA LEU A 145 8.11 19.52 4.73
C LEU A 145 7.48 20.74 4.04
N ASP A 146 8.00 21.93 4.29
CA ASP A 146 7.40 23.19 3.85
C ASP A 146 7.57 23.45 2.36
N LYS A 147 8.67 22.97 1.76
CA LYS A 147 8.96 23.17 0.34
C LYS A 147 8.36 22.14 -0.60
N VAL A 148 8.07 20.93 -0.12
CA VAL A 148 7.65 19.81 -0.99
C VAL A 148 6.35 19.17 -0.49
N ILE A 149 6.33 18.71 0.76
CA ILE A 149 5.22 17.90 1.27
C ILE A 149 3.95 18.74 1.44
N LYS A 150 4.04 19.87 2.17
CA LYS A 150 2.89 20.74 2.45
C LYS A 150 2.29 21.32 1.16
N PRO A 151 3.06 21.86 0.20
CA PRO A 151 2.51 22.33 -1.08
C PRO A 151 1.76 21.25 -1.85
N ASN A 152 2.30 20.02 -1.92
CA ASN A 152 1.62 18.91 -2.57
C ASN A 152 0.32 18.54 -1.86
N VAL A 153 0.29 18.52 -0.52
CA VAL A 153 -0.94 18.25 0.24
C VAL A 153 -1.98 19.35 0.03
N VAL A 154 -1.58 20.62 0.10
CA VAL A 154 -2.46 21.77 -0.14
C VAL A 154 -3.06 21.69 -1.53
N PHE A 155 -2.25 21.46 -2.56
CA PHE A 155 -2.74 21.32 -3.92
C PHE A 155 -3.71 20.15 -4.11
N LEU A 156 -3.44 18.99 -3.48
CA LEU A 156 -4.38 17.86 -3.51
C LEU A 156 -5.71 18.20 -2.84
N ARG A 157 -5.70 19.00 -1.76
CA ARG A 157 -6.93 19.51 -1.13
C ARG A 157 -7.69 20.47 -2.04
N GLU A 158 -6.99 21.36 -2.74
CA GLU A 158 -7.59 22.25 -3.75
C GLU A 158 -8.22 21.47 -4.92
N CYS A 159 -7.71 20.27 -5.20
CA CYS A 159 -8.33 19.35 -6.17
C CYS A 159 -9.54 18.59 -5.60
N GLY A 160 -9.97 18.91 -4.38
CA GLY A 160 -11.14 18.34 -3.71
C GLY A 160 -10.90 17.01 -3.00
N LEU A 161 -9.64 16.62 -2.71
CA LEU A 161 -9.37 15.46 -1.86
C LEU A 161 -9.33 15.84 -0.38
N GLY A 162 -10.10 15.14 0.45
CA GLY A 162 -9.97 15.22 1.91
C GLY A 162 -8.72 14.49 2.41
N ASP A 163 -8.32 14.76 3.65
CA ASP A 163 -7.11 14.18 4.26
C ASP A 163 -7.12 12.64 4.27
N CYS A 164 -8.28 12.02 4.53
CA CYS A 164 -8.44 10.57 4.45
C CYS A 164 -8.15 10.03 3.03
N ASP A 165 -8.64 10.71 1.99
CA ASP A 165 -8.39 10.30 0.61
C ASP A 165 -6.94 10.51 0.20
N ILE A 166 -6.32 11.61 0.63
CA ILE A 166 -4.88 11.86 0.43
C ILE A 166 -4.08 10.76 1.12
N ALA A 167 -4.41 10.41 2.36
CA ALA A 167 -3.73 9.35 3.10
C ALA A 167 -3.80 8.01 2.38
N GLN A 168 -5.00 7.57 1.97
CA GLN A 168 -5.19 6.32 1.24
C GLN A 168 -4.47 6.31 -0.11
N LEU A 169 -4.53 7.41 -0.85
CA LEU A 169 -3.83 7.58 -2.12
C LEU A 169 -2.31 7.45 -1.93
N CYS A 170 -1.76 8.12 -0.91
CA CYS A 170 -0.32 8.18 -0.68
C CYS A 170 0.25 6.88 -0.11
N ILE A 171 -0.54 6.05 0.59
CA ILE A 171 -0.10 4.71 1.00
C ILE A 171 0.29 3.86 -0.23
N HIS A 172 -0.47 3.98 -1.33
CA HIS A 172 -0.24 3.25 -2.57
C HIS A 172 0.68 3.99 -3.55
N ALA A 173 0.71 5.32 -3.50
CA ALA A 173 1.53 6.17 -4.35
C ALA A 173 2.27 7.24 -3.52
N PRO A 174 3.22 6.86 -2.64
CA PRO A 174 3.87 7.81 -1.70
C PRO A 174 4.67 8.90 -2.41
N ARG A 175 5.03 8.65 -3.67
CA ARG A 175 5.72 9.62 -4.51
C ARG A 175 4.87 10.86 -4.81
N LEU A 176 3.54 10.82 -4.67
CA LEU A 176 2.70 12.00 -4.85
C LEU A 176 3.02 13.12 -3.85
N LEU A 177 3.45 12.77 -2.63
CA LEU A 177 3.86 13.77 -1.64
C LEU A 177 5.29 14.26 -1.85
N THR A 178 6.14 13.43 -2.45
CA THR A 178 7.59 13.67 -2.51
C THR A 178 8.08 14.14 -3.88
N ALA A 179 7.23 14.14 -4.90
CA ALA A 179 7.54 14.64 -6.22
C ALA A 179 7.58 16.17 -6.23
N ASN A 180 8.26 16.73 -7.24
CA ASN A 180 8.13 18.15 -7.57
C ASN A 180 6.63 18.46 -7.85
N PRO A 181 6.07 19.55 -7.28
CA PRO A 181 4.70 20.01 -7.53
C PRO A 181 4.26 19.97 -9.00
N GLU A 182 5.12 20.35 -9.94
CA GLU A 182 4.82 20.33 -11.39
C GLU A 182 4.42 18.93 -11.89
N ARG A 183 5.05 17.87 -11.33
CA ARG A 183 4.69 16.49 -11.69
C ARG A 183 3.34 16.10 -11.12
N VAL A 184 2.98 16.62 -9.95
CA VAL A 184 1.66 16.38 -9.34
C VAL A 184 0.58 17.09 -10.16
N TRP A 185 0.85 18.32 -10.62
CA TRP A 185 -0.02 19.06 -11.53
C TRP A 185 -0.27 18.30 -12.83
N ALA A 186 0.80 17.75 -13.43
CA ALA A 186 0.67 16.94 -14.63
C ALA A 186 -0.19 15.69 -14.41
N MET A 187 -0.12 15.05 -13.24
CA MET A 187 -0.97 13.89 -12.90
C MET A 187 -2.43 14.29 -12.72
N VAL A 188 -2.70 15.44 -12.10
CA VAL A 188 -4.05 16.01 -12.00
C VAL A 188 -4.62 16.30 -13.39
N ALA A 189 -3.85 16.95 -14.26
CA ALA A 189 -4.25 17.20 -15.64
C ALA A 189 -4.51 15.89 -16.42
N CYS A 190 -3.73 14.84 -16.18
CA CYS A 190 -3.99 13.51 -16.76
C CYS A 190 -5.29 12.89 -16.23
N ALA A 191 -5.60 13.04 -14.94
CA ALA A 191 -6.85 12.54 -14.35
C ALA A 191 -8.07 13.26 -14.92
N GLU A 192 -7.97 14.58 -15.13
CA GLU A 192 -8.98 15.37 -15.83
C GLU A 192 -9.09 14.97 -17.31
N GLY A 193 -7.95 14.73 -17.97
CA GLY A 193 -7.87 14.31 -19.37
C GLY A 193 -8.50 12.94 -19.66
N ILE A 194 -8.60 12.05 -18.67
CA ILE A 194 -9.38 10.80 -18.78
C ILE A 194 -10.86 10.99 -18.41
N GLY A 195 -11.32 12.24 -18.27
CA GLY A 195 -12.71 12.61 -18.07
C GLY A 195 -13.17 12.62 -16.61
N VAL A 196 -12.28 12.55 -15.62
CA VAL A 196 -12.64 12.57 -14.19
C VAL A 196 -12.40 13.96 -13.59
N PRO A 197 -13.46 14.73 -13.27
CA PRO A 197 -13.28 16.08 -12.74
C PRO A 197 -12.79 16.07 -11.29
N ARG A 198 -12.08 17.15 -10.91
CA ARG A 198 -11.71 17.46 -9.52
C ARG A 198 -12.96 17.51 -8.63
N GLY A 199 -12.78 17.19 -7.34
CA GLY A 199 -13.89 17.13 -6.38
C GLY A 199 -14.88 15.97 -6.56
N SER A 200 -14.78 15.19 -7.64
CA SER A 200 -15.59 13.97 -7.77
C SER A 200 -15.10 12.87 -6.82
N GLY A 201 -16.01 12.03 -6.32
CA GLY A 201 -15.64 10.87 -5.48
C GLY A 201 -14.74 9.85 -6.20
N MET A 202 -14.59 9.94 -7.52
CA MET A 202 -13.71 9.08 -8.32
C MET A 202 -12.30 9.68 -8.51
N PHE A 203 -12.10 10.94 -8.15
CA PHE A 203 -10.87 11.67 -8.45
C PHE A 203 -9.63 11.03 -7.79
N ARG A 204 -9.76 10.54 -6.55
CA ARG A 204 -8.71 9.76 -5.87
C ARG A 204 -8.27 8.55 -6.68
N GLU A 205 -9.24 7.79 -7.20
CA GLU A 205 -8.98 6.58 -7.99
C GLU A 205 -8.38 6.91 -9.36
N ALA A 206 -8.81 8.01 -9.97
CA ALA A 206 -8.24 8.54 -11.20
C ALA A 206 -6.77 8.93 -11.03
N LEU A 207 -6.45 9.71 -9.98
CA LEU A 207 -5.08 10.06 -9.64
C LEU A 207 -4.23 8.81 -9.40
N HIS A 208 -4.72 7.85 -8.63
CA HIS A 208 -4.01 6.60 -8.43
C HIS A 208 -3.77 5.85 -9.75
N ALA A 209 -4.74 5.85 -10.67
CA ALA A 209 -4.62 5.18 -11.96
C ALA A 209 -3.53 5.78 -12.85
N VAL A 210 -3.44 7.11 -12.92
CA VAL A 210 -2.51 7.83 -13.80
C VAL A 210 -1.17 8.15 -13.14
N ALA A 211 -1.06 8.02 -11.81
CA ALA A 211 0.14 8.37 -11.07
C ALA A 211 1.41 7.72 -11.65
N PHE A 212 2.39 8.56 -11.97
CA PHE A 212 3.70 8.18 -12.54
C PHE A 212 3.62 7.42 -13.87
N GLN A 213 2.54 7.59 -14.63
CA GLN A 213 2.44 7.16 -16.01
C GLN A 213 2.63 8.36 -16.95
N SER A 214 3.22 8.12 -18.12
CA SER A 214 3.27 9.13 -19.17
C SER A 214 1.93 9.19 -19.92
N LYS A 215 1.64 10.31 -20.57
CA LYS A 215 0.40 10.47 -21.36
C LYS A 215 0.30 9.40 -22.45
N GLU A 216 1.42 9.05 -23.09
CA GLU A 216 1.51 8.05 -24.15
C GLU A 216 1.20 6.65 -23.59
N LYS A 217 1.69 6.31 -22.39
CA LYS A 217 1.37 5.04 -21.74
C LYS A 217 -0.09 4.93 -21.38
N ILE A 218 -0.71 6.03 -20.95
CA ILE A 218 -2.15 6.07 -20.66
C ILE A 218 -2.94 5.89 -21.96
N ALA A 219 -2.63 6.66 -23.01
CA ALA A 219 -3.28 6.56 -24.31
C ALA A 219 -3.18 5.15 -24.91
N ALA A 220 -1.97 4.58 -24.96
CA ALA A 220 -1.75 3.21 -25.44
C ALA A 220 -2.51 2.16 -24.62
N LYS A 221 -2.75 2.43 -23.32
CA LYS A 221 -3.55 1.55 -22.47
C LYS A 221 -5.05 1.69 -22.75
N VAL A 222 -5.53 2.90 -23.03
CA VAL A 222 -6.91 3.16 -23.45
C VAL A 222 -7.19 2.51 -24.80
N ASP A 223 -6.29 2.65 -25.79
CA ASP A 223 -6.42 1.98 -27.09
C ASP A 223 -6.41 0.46 -26.95
N TYR A 224 -5.58 -0.08 -26.07
CA TYR A 224 -5.62 -1.50 -25.75
C TYR A 224 -6.98 -1.93 -25.18
N LEU A 225 -7.59 -1.13 -24.30
CA LEU A 225 -8.93 -1.41 -23.76
C LEU A 225 -10.00 -1.36 -24.86
N LYS A 226 -9.97 -0.33 -25.72
CA LYS A 226 -10.86 -0.20 -26.88
C LYS A 226 -10.82 -1.45 -27.75
N ASN A 227 -9.63 -1.88 -28.15
CA ASN A 227 -9.45 -3.05 -29.00
C ASN A 227 -9.87 -4.36 -28.30
N THR A 228 -9.52 -4.51 -27.02
CA THR A 228 -9.81 -5.74 -26.26
C THR A 228 -11.30 -5.90 -25.98
N PHE A 229 -12.01 -4.80 -25.69
CA PHE A 229 -13.43 -4.82 -25.33
C PHE A 229 -14.35 -4.39 -26.47
N ARG A 230 -13.80 -4.09 -27.65
CA ARG A 230 -14.55 -3.62 -28.84
C ARG A 230 -15.37 -2.36 -28.55
N TRP A 231 -14.81 -1.46 -27.75
CA TRP A 231 -15.44 -0.20 -27.39
C TRP A 231 -15.12 0.88 -28.42
N SER A 232 -16.12 1.68 -28.74
CA SER A 232 -15.96 3.02 -29.32
C SER A 232 -15.22 3.95 -28.35
N ASP A 233 -14.76 5.10 -28.85
CA ASP A 233 -14.13 6.13 -28.01
C ASP A 233 -15.05 6.61 -26.87
N ALA A 234 -16.35 6.77 -27.15
CA ALA A 234 -17.33 7.18 -26.16
C ALA A 234 -17.50 6.13 -25.04
N GLU A 235 -17.60 4.85 -25.42
CA GLU A 235 -17.74 3.75 -24.46
C GLU A 235 -16.48 3.57 -23.61
N ALA A 236 -15.29 3.63 -24.22
CA ALA A 236 -14.03 3.56 -23.50
C ALA A 236 -13.87 4.73 -22.51
N SER A 237 -14.28 5.94 -22.91
CA SER A 237 -14.31 7.11 -22.04
C SER A 237 -15.25 6.90 -20.85
N VAL A 238 -16.47 6.39 -21.07
CA VAL A 238 -17.40 6.04 -19.98
C VAL A 238 -16.79 5.01 -19.03
N ALA A 239 -16.19 3.95 -19.56
CA ALA A 239 -15.60 2.87 -18.77
C ALA A 239 -14.42 3.35 -17.91
N VAL A 240 -13.49 4.09 -18.51
CA VAL A 240 -12.30 4.62 -17.82
C VAL A 240 -12.71 5.66 -16.77
N ARG A 241 -13.66 6.55 -17.09
CA ARG A 241 -14.17 7.55 -16.14
C ARG A 241 -14.84 6.92 -14.93
N LYS A 242 -15.67 5.89 -15.13
CA LYS A 242 -16.35 5.17 -14.05
C LYS A 242 -15.41 4.28 -13.24
N TYR A 243 -14.38 3.71 -13.87
CA TYR A 243 -13.45 2.81 -13.19
C TYR A 243 -11.99 2.98 -13.70
N PRO A 244 -11.29 4.06 -13.27
CA PRO A 244 -9.93 4.35 -13.75
C PRO A 244 -8.91 3.25 -13.47
N ARG A 245 -9.16 2.41 -12.46
CA ARG A 245 -8.31 1.24 -12.11
C ARG A 245 -8.09 0.28 -13.28
N LEU A 246 -8.91 0.31 -14.33
CA LEU A 246 -8.66 -0.45 -15.57
C LEU A 246 -7.28 -0.17 -16.16
N LEU A 247 -6.80 1.08 -16.06
CA LEU A 247 -5.50 1.48 -16.59
C LEU A 247 -4.33 0.76 -15.89
N ARG A 248 -4.53 0.31 -14.64
CA ARG A 248 -3.50 -0.40 -13.85
C ARG A 248 -3.57 -1.93 -13.97
N LYS A 249 -4.62 -2.50 -14.55
CA LYS A 249 -4.72 -3.97 -14.72
C LYS A 249 -3.74 -4.45 -15.79
N SER A 250 -3.17 -5.64 -15.63
CA SER A 250 -2.32 -6.22 -16.67
C SER A 250 -3.12 -6.49 -17.95
N LYS A 251 -2.46 -6.41 -19.11
CA LYS A 251 -3.09 -6.66 -20.42
C LYS A 251 -3.70 -8.07 -20.47
N GLU A 252 -2.93 -9.06 -20.03
CA GLU A 252 -3.37 -10.46 -19.99
C GLU A 252 -4.62 -10.66 -19.11
N SER A 253 -4.66 -10.05 -17.93
CA SER A 253 -5.79 -10.13 -17.01
C SER A 253 -7.09 -9.57 -17.61
N LEU A 254 -6.98 -8.53 -18.44
CA LEU A 254 -8.09 -7.93 -19.19
C LEU A 254 -8.52 -8.83 -20.35
N LYS A 255 -7.56 -9.37 -21.11
CA LYS A 255 -7.84 -10.30 -22.22
C LYS A 255 -8.59 -11.54 -21.77
N ARG A 256 -8.18 -12.15 -20.64
CA ARG A 256 -8.87 -13.32 -20.06
C ARG A 256 -10.32 -12.99 -19.68
N ARG A 257 -10.55 -11.82 -19.08
CA ARG A 257 -11.91 -11.34 -18.73
C ARG A 257 -12.77 -11.08 -19.96
N ALA A 258 -12.20 -10.42 -20.98
CA ALA A 258 -12.90 -10.17 -22.22
C ALA A 258 -13.30 -11.48 -22.91
N GLY A 259 -12.39 -12.45 -23.00
CA GLY A 259 -12.68 -13.77 -23.57
C GLY A 259 -13.85 -14.47 -22.87
N PHE A 260 -13.85 -14.52 -21.54
CA PHE A 260 -14.96 -15.09 -20.78
C PHE A 260 -16.28 -14.33 -21.01
N LEU A 261 -16.28 -13.00 -20.88
CA LEU A 261 -17.50 -12.20 -20.96
C LEU A 261 -18.12 -12.19 -22.37
N PHE A 262 -17.31 -12.28 -23.43
CA PHE A 262 -17.82 -12.31 -24.80
C PHE A 262 -18.13 -13.72 -25.29
N SER A 263 -17.23 -14.68 -25.07
CA SER A 263 -17.38 -16.02 -25.64
C SER A 263 -18.32 -16.91 -24.82
N GLU A 264 -18.20 -16.88 -23.49
CA GLU A 264 -19.00 -17.76 -22.62
C GLU A 264 -20.29 -17.08 -22.15
N VAL A 265 -20.22 -15.82 -21.69
CA VAL A 265 -21.38 -15.09 -21.15
C VAL A 265 -22.20 -14.40 -22.24
N ARG A 266 -21.58 -14.06 -23.39
CA ARG A 266 -22.20 -13.33 -24.51
C ARG A 266 -22.74 -11.93 -24.14
N LEU A 267 -22.01 -11.20 -23.29
CA LEU A 267 -22.36 -9.80 -23.00
C LEU A 267 -21.99 -8.88 -24.15
N GLU A 268 -22.82 -7.88 -24.40
CA GLU A 268 -22.51 -6.82 -25.36
C GLU A 268 -21.37 -5.90 -24.86
N PRO A 269 -20.46 -5.44 -25.73
CA PRO A 269 -19.42 -4.46 -25.39
C PRO A 269 -19.94 -3.25 -24.60
N VAL A 270 -21.03 -2.63 -25.06
CA VAL A 270 -21.66 -1.47 -24.44
C VAL A 270 -22.08 -1.76 -23.00
N TYR A 271 -22.63 -2.94 -22.73
CA TYR A 271 -23.07 -3.33 -21.40
C TYR A 271 -21.91 -3.32 -20.39
N ILE A 272 -20.73 -3.79 -20.81
CA ILE A 272 -19.51 -3.82 -20.00
C ILE A 272 -18.96 -2.38 -19.81
N ALA A 273 -19.00 -1.55 -20.85
CA ALA A 273 -18.53 -0.16 -20.78
C ALA A 273 -19.25 0.66 -19.70
N TYR A 274 -20.57 0.46 -19.56
CA TYR A 274 -21.38 1.16 -18.56
C TYR A 274 -21.30 0.55 -17.15
N ARG A 275 -20.72 -0.65 -17.00
CA ARG A 275 -20.55 -1.40 -15.75
C ARG A 275 -19.13 -1.97 -15.60
N PRO A 276 -18.08 -1.14 -15.74
CA PRO A 276 -16.70 -1.60 -15.82
C PRO A 276 -16.21 -2.24 -14.51
N GLU A 277 -16.90 -2.04 -13.39
CA GLU A 277 -16.61 -2.70 -12.12
C GLU A 277 -16.76 -4.22 -12.21
N ILE A 278 -17.49 -4.77 -13.20
CA ILE A 278 -17.52 -6.21 -13.45
C ILE A 278 -16.11 -6.79 -13.65
N LEU A 279 -15.20 -5.98 -14.21
CA LEU A 279 -13.81 -6.36 -14.48
C LEU A 279 -12.94 -6.34 -13.21
N SER A 280 -13.44 -5.79 -12.10
CA SER A 280 -12.73 -5.73 -10.81
C SER A 280 -12.72 -7.07 -10.08
N TYR A 281 -13.77 -7.87 -10.25
CA TYR A 281 -13.97 -9.10 -9.49
C TYR A 281 -13.00 -10.22 -9.88
N SER A 282 -12.82 -11.16 -8.95
CA SER A 282 -12.07 -12.40 -9.19
C SER A 282 -12.74 -13.22 -10.28
N MET A 283 -11.96 -13.77 -11.21
CA MET A 283 -12.50 -14.61 -12.28
C MET A 283 -13.02 -15.92 -11.70
N GLU A 284 -12.17 -16.60 -10.93
CA GLU A 284 -12.41 -17.93 -10.37
C GLU A 284 -13.18 -17.85 -9.05
N GLY A 285 -12.93 -16.83 -8.23
CA GLY A 285 -13.58 -16.70 -6.92
C GLY A 285 -14.95 -16.00 -6.96
N ARG A 286 -15.40 -15.46 -8.10
CA ARG A 286 -16.67 -14.71 -8.14
C ARG A 286 -17.36 -14.65 -9.50
N LEU A 287 -16.68 -14.25 -10.58
CA LEU A 287 -17.34 -14.03 -11.88
C LEU A 287 -17.86 -15.35 -12.47
N ARG A 288 -16.98 -16.34 -12.66
CA ARG A 288 -17.34 -17.65 -13.22
C ARG A 288 -18.32 -18.42 -12.34
N PRO A 289 -18.07 -18.62 -11.03
CA PRO A 289 -18.99 -19.40 -10.19
C PRO A 289 -20.41 -18.84 -10.21
N ARG A 290 -20.55 -17.52 -10.12
CA ARG A 290 -21.87 -16.88 -10.11
C ARG A 290 -22.54 -16.90 -11.47
N TYR A 291 -21.78 -16.79 -12.56
CA TYR A 291 -22.32 -17.04 -13.89
C TYR A 291 -22.84 -18.48 -14.04
N TYR A 292 -22.08 -19.48 -13.58
CA TYR A 292 -22.47 -20.88 -13.67
C TYR A 292 -23.73 -21.19 -12.85
N VAL A 293 -23.84 -20.67 -11.62
CA VAL A 293 -25.08 -20.78 -10.83
C VAL A 293 -26.27 -20.17 -11.57
N ILE A 294 -26.14 -18.94 -12.09
CA ILE A 294 -27.25 -18.30 -12.82
C ILE A 294 -27.63 -19.11 -14.05
N LYS A 295 -26.64 -19.60 -14.81
CA LYS A 295 -26.88 -20.39 -16.02
C LYS A 295 -27.56 -21.73 -15.70
N PHE A 296 -27.10 -22.42 -14.65
CA PHE A 296 -27.70 -23.65 -14.16
C PHE A 296 -29.17 -23.43 -13.75
N LEU A 297 -29.44 -22.42 -12.91
CA LEU A 297 -30.80 -22.15 -12.45
C LEU A 297 -31.74 -21.80 -13.60
N LYS A 298 -31.27 -21.01 -14.57
CA LYS A 298 -32.06 -20.67 -15.78
C LYS A 298 -32.39 -21.92 -16.61
N GLN A 299 -31.41 -22.79 -16.85
CA GLN A 299 -31.62 -24.00 -17.66
C GLN A 299 -32.54 -25.02 -16.99
N ASN A 300 -32.61 -25.02 -15.66
CA ASN A 300 -33.49 -25.90 -14.89
C ASN A 300 -34.84 -25.26 -14.53
N GLY A 301 -35.16 -24.08 -15.08
CA GLY A 301 -36.43 -23.38 -14.79
C GLY A 301 -36.56 -22.89 -13.34
N LEU A 302 -35.46 -22.85 -12.59
CA LEU A 302 -35.42 -22.44 -11.18
C LEU A 302 -35.24 -20.92 -11.01
N LEU A 303 -35.06 -20.18 -12.11
CA LEU A 303 -34.93 -18.74 -12.11
C LEU A 303 -35.81 -18.12 -13.20
N ASP A 304 -36.98 -17.63 -12.77
CA ASP A 304 -38.02 -17.05 -13.63
C ASP A 304 -37.66 -15.64 -14.17
N ARG A 305 -36.80 -14.90 -13.46
CA ARG A 305 -36.41 -13.54 -13.83
C ARG A 305 -35.08 -13.50 -14.58
N ASP A 306 -34.98 -12.60 -15.56
CA ASP A 306 -33.70 -12.29 -16.20
C ASP A 306 -32.77 -11.54 -15.25
N LEU A 307 -32.06 -12.30 -14.40
CA LEU A 307 -31.12 -11.76 -13.45
C LEU A 307 -29.84 -11.32 -14.16
N SER A 308 -29.57 -10.01 -14.10
CA SER A 308 -28.32 -9.43 -14.57
C SER A 308 -27.11 -10.06 -13.87
N LEU A 309 -26.14 -10.56 -14.66
CA LEU A 309 -24.87 -11.06 -14.14
C LEU A 309 -24.16 -10.01 -13.27
N PHE A 310 -24.22 -8.73 -13.67
CA PHE A 310 -23.57 -7.64 -12.91
C PHE A 310 -24.16 -7.53 -11.51
N TYR A 311 -25.49 -7.61 -11.40
CA TYR A 311 -26.16 -7.56 -10.10
C TYR A 311 -25.77 -8.77 -9.23
N ALA A 312 -25.75 -9.96 -9.82
CA ALA A 312 -25.36 -11.18 -9.10
C ALA A 312 -23.90 -11.13 -8.60
N VAL A 313 -22.94 -10.65 -9.39
CA VAL A 313 -21.53 -10.54 -8.94
C VAL A 313 -21.29 -9.40 -7.95
N LYS A 314 -22.18 -8.40 -7.91
CA LYS A 314 -22.12 -7.30 -6.94
C LYS A 314 -22.59 -7.72 -5.53
N MET A 315 -23.41 -8.77 -5.41
CA MET A 315 -23.91 -9.24 -4.12
C MET A 315 -22.77 -9.62 -3.17
N THR A 316 -22.98 -9.43 -1.87
CA THR A 316 -22.13 -10.08 -0.86
C THR A 316 -22.32 -11.60 -0.92
N GLU A 317 -21.40 -12.35 -0.32
CA GLU A 317 -21.48 -13.81 -0.34
C GLU A 317 -22.76 -14.33 0.33
N LYS A 318 -23.07 -13.79 1.51
CA LYS A 318 -24.29 -14.08 2.26
C LYS A 318 -25.55 -13.85 1.41
N VAL A 319 -25.67 -12.66 0.80
CA VAL A 319 -26.86 -12.30 0.00
C VAL A 319 -26.98 -13.16 -1.24
N PHE A 320 -25.86 -13.51 -1.89
CA PHE A 320 -25.87 -14.39 -3.06
C PHE A 320 -26.38 -15.78 -2.70
N ALA A 321 -25.84 -16.38 -1.62
CA ALA A 321 -26.24 -17.70 -1.15
C ALA A 321 -27.73 -17.73 -0.73
N GLU A 322 -28.17 -16.74 0.06
CA GLU A 322 -29.57 -16.64 0.52
C GLU A 322 -30.57 -16.52 -0.64
N LYS A 323 -30.21 -15.83 -1.72
CA LYS A 323 -31.12 -15.56 -2.85
C LYS A 323 -31.08 -16.60 -3.96
N LEU A 324 -29.93 -17.24 -4.21
CA LEU A 324 -29.72 -18.05 -5.41
C LEU A 324 -29.23 -19.48 -5.13
N ILE A 325 -28.93 -19.82 -3.88
CA ILE A 325 -28.50 -21.18 -3.52
C ILE A 325 -29.50 -21.80 -2.55
N CYS A 326 -29.71 -21.16 -1.39
CA CYS A 326 -30.58 -21.67 -0.33
C CYS A 326 -32.02 -21.99 -0.77
N PRO A 327 -32.68 -21.20 -1.64
CA PRO A 327 -34.05 -21.48 -2.05
C PRO A 327 -34.20 -22.75 -2.90
N HIS A 328 -33.10 -23.28 -3.43
CA HIS A 328 -33.11 -24.41 -4.37
C HIS A 328 -32.50 -25.68 -3.76
N LYS A 329 -32.33 -25.77 -2.44
CA LYS A 329 -31.70 -26.93 -1.78
C LYS A 329 -32.41 -28.26 -2.08
N GLU A 330 -33.73 -28.25 -2.21
CA GLU A 330 -34.50 -29.46 -2.53
C GLU A 330 -34.42 -29.81 -4.02
N ALA A 331 -34.56 -28.82 -4.90
CA ALA A 331 -34.55 -29.01 -6.36
C ALA A 331 -33.14 -29.21 -6.95
N ALA A 332 -32.10 -28.73 -6.27
CA ALA A 332 -30.70 -28.77 -6.70
C ALA A 332 -29.76 -28.98 -5.50
N PRO A 333 -29.75 -30.19 -4.89
CA PRO A 333 -29.06 -30.46 -3.62
C PRO A 333 -27.54 -30.23 -3.68
N HIS A 334 -26.91 -30.44 -4.84
CA HIS A 334 -25.46 -30.26 -5.01
C HIS A 334 -25.05 -28.82 -5.37
N LEU A 335 -26.00 -27.89 -5.59
CA LEU A 335 -25.69 -26.54 -6.10
C LEU A 335 -24.71 -25.77 -5.19
N ALA A 336 -24.83 -25.93 -3.87
CA ALA A 336 -23.94 -25.28 -2.91
C ALA A 336 -22.50 -25.84 -2.99
N GLU A 337 -22.36 -27.16 -3.14
CA GLU A 337 -21.07 -27.85 -3.27
C GLU A 337 -20.42 -27.52 -4.61
N ASP A 338 -21.20 -27.53 -5.69
CA ASP A 338 -20.79 -27.14 -7.03
C ASP A 338 -20.28 -25.70 -7.06
N TYR A 339 -21.01 -24.78 -6.41
CA TYR A 339 -20.59 -23.38 -6.29
C TYR A 339 -19.31 -23.23 -5.46
N ALA A 340 -19.18 -23.93 -4.33
CA ALA A 340 -17.97 -23.91 -3.52
C ALA A 340 -16.75 -24.46 -4.27
N THR A 341 -16.96 -25.49 -5.09
CA THR A 341 -15.94 -26.10 -5.96
C THR A 341 -15.53 -25.12 -7.07
N ALA A 342 -16.52 -24.48 -7.72
CA ALA A 342 -16.27 -23.43 -8.70
C ALA A 342 -15.46 -22.26 -8.13
N CYS A 343 -15.73 -21.85 -6.88
CA CYS A 343 -14.97 -20.79 -6.22
C CYS A 343 -13.49 -21.13 -5.99
N LYS A 344 -13.12 -22.42 -6.02
CA LYS A 344 -11.73 -22.90 -5.98
C LYS A 344 -11.06 -22.97 -7.36
N GLY A 345 -11.81 -22.70 -8.43
CA GLY A 345 -11.34 -22.73 -9.82
C GLY A 345 -11.62 -24.03 -10.56
N GLU A 346 -12.36 -24.96 -9.95
CA GLU A 346 -12.70 -26.27 -10.53
C GLU A 346 -14.13 -26.25 -11.08
N VAL A 347 -14.35 -26.75 -12.30
CA VAL A 347 -15.69 -26.79 -12.91
C VAL A 347 -16.31 -28.16 -12.68
N SER A 348 -17.32 -28.21 -11.81
CA SER A 348 -18.09 -29.42 -11.56
C SER A 348 -18.90 -29.86 -12.79
N THR A 349 -19.30 -31.13 -12.81
CA THR A 349 -20.05 -31.72 -13.93
C THR A 349 -21.36 -30.99 -14.21
N ASN A 350 -22.05 -30.54 -13.16
CA ASN A 350 -23.31 -29.81 -13.25
C ASN A 350 -23.17 -28.41 -13.86
N PHE A 351 -21.95 -27.86 -13.92
CA PHE A 351 -21.63 -26.59 -14.57
C PHE A 351 -21.01 -26.73 -15.96
N ARG A 352 -21.01 -27.95 -16.53
CA ARG A 352 -20.63 -28.19 -17.94
C ARG A 352 -21.84 -28.06 -18.84
N PHE A 353 -22.09 -26.84 -19.27
CA PHE A 353 -23.20 -26.52 -20.16
C PHE A 353 -22.84 -26.85 -21.61
N ARG A 354 -23.72 -27.57 -22.31
CA ARG A 354 -23.59 -27.85 -23.75
C ARG A 354 -23.78 -26.60 -24.61
#